data_AF-W4RZ28-F1
#
_entry.id   AF-W4RZ28-F1
#
_cell.length_a   1.000
_cell.length_b   1.000
_cell.length_c   1.000
_cell.angle_alpha   90.00
_cell.angle_beta   90.00
_cell.angle_gamma   90.00
#
_symmetry.space_group_name_H-M   'P 1'
#
loop_
_entity.id
_entity.type
_entity.pdbx_description
1 polymer ?
#
loop_
_entity_poly.entity_id
_entity_poly.type
_entity_poly.pdbx_seq_one_letter_code
_entity_poly.pdbx_strand_id
1 'polypeptide(L)' 'MLHRPALLALPAGLLRLGFGEMAELLLISQRVLPQRALDAGFRFQYVHLEAALRAILQR' A
#
# COMPACT_ATOMS: atom_id res chain seq x y z
N MET A 1 -1.64 -2.39 14.47
CA MET A 1 -2.91 -2.31 13.71
C MET A 1 -3.69 -1.08 14.16
N LEU A 2 -4.28 -0.34 13.22
CA LEU A 2 -5.15 0.78 13.56
C LEU A 2 -6.53 0.21 13.87
N HIS A 3 -7.02 0.34 15.11
CA HIS A 3 -8.37 -0.08 15.53
C HIS A 3 -9.47 0.83 14.95
N ARG A 4 -9.35 1.18 13.67
CA ARG A 4 -10.28 2.06 12.96
C ARG A 4 -10.82 1.29 11.76
N PRO A 5 -12.06 0.79 11.83
CA PRO A 5 -12.61 -0.07 10.80
C PRO A 5 -12.80 0.72 9.50
N ALA A 6 -12.19 0.25 8.41
CA ALA A 6 -12.31 0.82 7.06
C ALA A 6 -13.39 0.07 6.27
N LEU A 7 -14.65 0.30 6.63
CA LEU A 7 -15.80 -0.48 6.13
C LEU A 7 -16.28 -0.06 4.74
N LEU A 8 -15.97 1.17 4.33
CA LEU A 8 -16.42 1.73 3.06
C LEU A 8 -15.28 1.67 2.05
N ALA A 9 -15.52 0.99 0.93
CA ALA A 9 -14.66 1.07 -0.23
C ALA A 9 -14.95 2.37 -0.99
N LEU A 10 -13.90 3.05 -1.47
CA LEU A 10 -14.06 4.24 -2.30
C LEU A 10 -14.35 3.81 -3.76
N PRO A 11 -15.51 4.16 -4.33
CA PRO A 11 -15.83 3.85 -5.72
C PRO A 11 -14.85 4.49 -6.71
N ALA A 12 -14.51 3.77 -7.77
CA ALA A 12 -13.60 4.26 -8.80
C ALA A 12 -14.07 5.56 -9.46
N GLY A 13 -15.38 5.74 -9.66
CA GLY A 13 -15.95 6.97 -10.24
C GLY A 13 -15.68 8.20 -9.38
N LEU A 14 -15.84 8.10 -8.05
CA LEU A 14 -15.52 9.20 -7.13
C LEU A 14 -14.02 9.50 -7.14
N LEU A 15 -13.19 8.47 -7.23
CA LEU A 15 -11.73 8.62 -7.30
C LEU A 15 -11.30 9.32 -8.60
N ARG A 16 -11.89 8.95 -9.74
CA ARG A 16 -11.68 9.60 -11.05
C ARG A 16 -12.14 11.05 -11.08
N LEU A 17 -13.24 11.39 -10.41
CA LEU A 17 -13.70 12.78 -10.31
C LEU A 17 -12.74 13.66 -9.51
N GLY A 18 -12.15 13.14 -8.44
CA GLY A 18 -11.20 13.89 -7.60
C GLY A 18 -9.79 13.98 -8.17
N PHE A 19 -9.26 12.90 -8.73
CA PHE A 19 -7.86 12.78 -9.17
C PHE A 19 -7.67 12.79 -10.70
N GLY A 20 -8.75 12.83 -11.48
CA GLY A 20 -8.68 12.81 -12.94
C GLY A 20 -8.00 11.55 -13.46
N GLU A 21 -7.07 11.72 -14.40
CA GLU A 21 -6.29 10.62 -15.00
C GLU A 21 -5.35 9.93 -14.01
N MET A 22 -4.90 10.62 -12.96
CA MET A 22 -4.03 10.03 -11.93
C MET A 22 -4.75 8.96 -11.10
N ALA A 23 -6.09 8.96 -11.11
CA ALA A 23 -6.90 7.91 -10.49
C ALA A 23 -6.57 6.53 -11.04
N GLU A 24 -6.18 6.43 -12.31
CA GLU A 24 -5.88 5.14 -12.94
C GLU A 24 -4.70 4.45 -12.25
N LEU A 25 -3.65 5.20 -11.89
CA LEU A 25 -2.48 4.65 -11.18
C LEU A 25 -2.86 4.08 -9.81
N LEU A 26 -3.86 4.66 -9.14
CA LEU A 26 -4.36 4.22 -7.84
C LEU A 26 -5.31 3.02 -7.96
N LEU A 27 -6.03 2.91 -9.08
CA LEU A 27 -6.97 1.82 -9.36
C LEU A 27 -6.28 0.56 -9.89
N ILE A 28 -5.08 0.70 -10.46
CA ILE A 28 -4.29 -0.43 -10.94
C ILE A 28 -3.70 -1.21 -9.76
N SER A 29 -3.77 -2.54 -9.83
CA SER A 29 -3.10 -3.45 -8.91
C SER A 29 -1.94 -4.17 -9.60
N GLN A 30 -0.78 -4.20 -8.95
CA GLN A 30 0.38 -4.95 -9.42
C GLN A 30 0.94 -5.81 -8.27
N ARG A 31 1.13 -7.10 -8.53
CA ARG A 31 1.77 -8.03 -7.59
C ARG A 31 3.27 -8.11 -7.85
N VAL A 32 4.04 -7.28 -7.13
CA VAL A 32 5.51 -7.23 -7.27
C VAL A 32 6.16 -8.16 -6.24
N LEU A 33 7.08 -9.01 -6.70
CA LEU A 33 7.89 -9.88 -5.83
C LEU A 33 9.35 -9.36 -5.79
N PRO A 34 9.94 -9.17 -4.60
CA PRO A 34 11.24 -8.49 -4.45
C PRO A 34 12.45 -9.39 -4.70
N GLN A 35 12.36 -10.39 -5.59
CA GLN A 35 13.40 -11.41 -5.76
C GLN A 35 14.79 -10.80 -6.03
N ARG A 36 14.88 -9.85 -6.96
CA ARG A 36 16.16 -9.20 -7.30
C ARG A 36 16.79 -8.43 -6.14
N ALA A 37 15.96 -7.82 -5.28
CA ALA A 37 16.46 -7.11 -4.10
C ALA A 37 17.03 -8.10 -3.08
N LEU A 38 16.33 -9.23 -2.87
CA LEU A 38 16.79 -10.29 -1.97
C LEU A 38 18.08 -10.95 -2.48
N ASP A 39 18.17 -11.22 -3.78
CA ASP A 39 19.37 -11.80 -4.42
C ASP A 39 20.57 -10.85 -4.32
N ALA A 40 20.34 -9.53 -4.33
CA ALA A 40 21.35 -8.51 -4.12
C ALA A 40 21.76 -8.34 -2.64
N GLY A 41 21.20 -9.13 -1.72
CA GLY A 41 21.49 -9.08 -0.29
C GLY A 41 20.77 -7.96 0.47
N PHE A 42 19.78 -7.30 -0.14
CA PHE A 42 18.99 -6.28 0.52
C PHE A 42 18.17 -6.89 1.67
N ARG A 43 18.31 -6.30 2.86
CA ARG A 43 17.57 -6.73 4.07
C ARG A 43 16.46 -5.73 4.37
N PHE A 44 15.22 -6.19 4.26
CA PHE A 44 14.05 -5.38 4.63
C PHE A 44 14.04 -5.17 6.15
N GLN A 45 14.02 -3.90 6.57
CA GLN A 45 13.83 -3.55 7.98
C GLN A 45 12.47 -4.02 8.50
N TYR A 46 11.44 -3.98 7.63
CA TYR A 46 10.09 -4.45 7.91
C TYR A 46 9.64 -5.42 6.81
N VAL A 47 9.82 -6.72 7.05
CA VAL A 47 9.43 -7.77 6.08
C VAL A 47 7.91 -7.87 5.95
N HIS A 48 7.18 -7.56 7.02
CA HIS A 48 5.72 -7.63 7.06
C HIS A 48 5.12 -6.23 7.15
N LEU A 49 4.01 -6.04 6.43
CA LEU A 49 3.26 -4.78 6.40
C LEU A 49 2.87 -4.30 7.80
N GLU A 50 2.47 -5.21 8.68
CA GLU A 50 2.06 -4.85 10.05
C GLU A 50 3.18 -4.15 10.84
N ALA A 51 4.42 -4.64 10.73
CA ALA A 51 5.56 -4.07 11.44
C ALA A 51 5.86 -2.65 10.93
N ALA A 52 5.80 -2.45 9.61
CA ALA A 52 5.96 -1.12 9.00
C ALA A 52 4.86 -0.16 9.46
N LEU A 53 3.60 -0.62 9.49
CA LEU A 53 2.47 0.21 9.92
C LEU A 53 2.56 0.61 11.40
N ARG A 54 2.99 -0.29 12.29
CA ARG A 54 3.21 0.03 13.71
C ARG A 54 4.29 1.10 13.89
N ALA A 55 5.39 0.99 13.14
CA ALA A 55 6.47 1.96 13.17
C ALA A 55 6.03 3.37 12.70
N ILE A 56 5.27 3.45 11.60
CA ILE A 56 4.77 4.73 11.05
C ILE A 56 3.76 5.39 11.98
N LEU A 57 2.85 4.59 12.55
CA LEU A 57 1.76 5.09 13.39
C LEU A 57 2.16 5.30 14.86
N GLN A 58 3.43 5.03 15.21
CA GLN A 58 3.98 5.10 16.57
C GLN A 58 3.06 4.42 17.61
N ARG A 59 2.53 3.24 17.28
CA ARG A 59 1.59 2.46 18.10
C ARG A 59 1.91 0.98 18.10
#